data_AF-A0A5N8HDW2-F1
#
_entry.id   AF-A0A5N8HDW2-F1
#
_cell.length_a   1.000
_cell.length_b   1.000
_cell.length_c   1.000
_cell.angle_alpha   90.00
_cell.angle_beta   90.00
_cell.angle_gamma   90.00
#
_symmetry.space_group_name_H-M   'P 1'
#
loop_
_entity.id
_entity.type
_entity.pdbx_description
1 polymer ?
#
loop_
_entity_poly.entity_id
_entity_poly.type
_entity_poly.pdbx_seq_one_letter_code
_entity_poly.pdbx_strand_id
1 'polypeptide(L)'
;MTNRISRLKTALFANTREISLERALLYTASHRQTEGEPVILRRAKATAYILEHVEISIRDEELIAGNRTVKPRAGIMSPEMDPYWLLKELDQFPTRPQDRFAISEEDKRIYREELFPYWEKRSMKDFINGQMT
;
A
#
# COMPACT_ATOMS: atom_id res chain seq x y z
N MET A 1 29.51 14.83 6.64
CA MET A 1 28.45 13.85 6.92
C MET A 1 29.00 12.86 7.93
N THR A 2 28.31 12.56 9.04
CA THR A 2 28.85 11.60 10.03
C THR A 2 28.83 10.18 9.48
N ASN A 3 29.66 9.28 10.02
CA ASN A 3 29.71 7.87 9.61
C ASN A 3 28.33 7.19 9.70
N ARG A 4 27.55 7.50 10.75
CA ARG A 4 26.16 7.05 10.91
C ARG A 4 25.26 7.48 9.76
N ILE A 5 25.26 8.78 9.43
CA ILE A 5 24.42 9.31 8.35
C ILE A 5 24.82 8.72 6.99
N SER A 6 26.12 8.44 6.79
CA SER A 6 26.58 7.72 5.59
C SER A 6 26.03 6.32 5.50
N ARG A 7 26.07 5.54 6.59
CA ARG A 7 25.49 4.19 6.63
C ARG A 7 23.98 4.20 6.37
N LEU A 8 23.24 5.12 7.00
CA LEU A 8 21.79 5.28 6.80
C LEU A 8 21.45 5.61 5.34
N LYS A 9 22.19 6.52 4.72
CA LYS A 9 22.00 6.85 3.30
C LYS A 9 22.27 5.65 2.42
N THR A 10 23.37 4.93 2.65
CA THR A 10 23.69 3.72 1.87
C THR A 10 22.58 2.67 2.02
N ALA A 11 22.11 2.41 3.24
CA ALA A 11 21.02 1.46 3.50
C ALA A 11 19.70 1.85 2.79
N LEU A 12 19.36 3.15 2.77
CA LEU A 12 18.17 3.68 2.10
C LEU A 12 18.13 3.38 0.58
N PHE A 13 19.29 3.28 -0.06
CA PHE A 13 19.43 3.05 -1.50
C PHE A 13 19.93 1.65 -1.86
N ALA A 14 20.16 0.78 -0.86
CA ALA A 14 20.71 -0.57 -1.09
C ALA A 14 19.77 -1.49 -1.87
N ASN A 15 18.45 -1.25 -1.78
CA ASN A 15 17.44 -2.07 -2.42
C ASN A 15 16.62 -1.28 -3.45
N THR A 16 16.14 -2.00 -4.48
CA THR A 16 15.15 -1.48 -5.43
C THR A 16 13.84 -1.17 -4.71
N ARG A 17 13.14 -0.12 -5.14
CA ARG A 17 11.78 0.18 -4.64
C ARG A 17 10.85 -0.98 -4.95
N GLU A 18 9.98 -1.32 -4.02
CA GLU A 18 8.99 -2.39 -4.18
C GLU A 18 7.60 -1.94 -3.76
N ILE A 19 6.59 -2.71 -4.12
CA ILE A 19 5.21 -2.49 -3.67
C ILE A 19 4.98 -3.24 -2.37
N SER A 20 4.26 -2.63 -1.43
CA SER A 20 3.71 -3.29 -0.25
C SER A 20 2.18 -3.31 -0.34
N LEU A 21 1.60 -4.49 -0.13
CA LEU A 21 0.15 -4.71 -0.05
C LEU A 21 -0.40 -4.67 1.38
N GLU A 22 0.46 -4.61 2.40
CA GLU A 22 0.09 -4.73 3.80
C GLU A 22 -1.07 -3.80 4.19
N ARG A 23 -0.92 -2.50 3.92
CA ARG A 23 -1.98 -1.52 4.21
C ARG A 23 -3.26 -1.87 3.44
N ALA A 24 -3.17 -2.25 2.17
CA ALA A 24 -4.35 -2.59 1.37
C ALA A 24 -5.10 -3.81 1.95
N LEU A 25 -4.36 -4.83 2.40
CA LEU A 25 -4.90 -6.01 3.05
C LEU A 25 -5.58 -5.68 4.37
N LEU A 26 -4.89 -4.94 5.26
CA LEU A 26 -5.44 -4.51 6.56
C LEU A 26 -6.68 -3.61 6.40
N TYR A 27 -6.62 -2.67 5.46
CA TYR A 27 -7.74 -1.77 5.15
C TYR A 27 -8.95 -2.55 4.63
N THR A 28 -8.73 -3.53 3.75
CA THR A 28 -9.76 -4.42 3.21
C THR A 28 -10.36 -5.30 4.30
N ALA A 29 -9.54 -5.88 5.18
CA ALA A 29 -9.98 -6.71 6.30
C ALA A 29 -10.90 -5.93 7.24
N SER A 30 -10.54 -4.68 7.60
CA SER A 30 -11.40 -3.82 8.41
C SER A 30 -12.69 -3.43 7.68
N HIS A 31 -12.62 -3.16 6.36
CA HIS A 31 -13.81 -2.81 5.57
C HIS A 31 -14.81 -3.97 5.47
N ARG A 32 -14.34 -5.22 5.36
CA ARG A 32 -15.20 -6.42 5.39
C ARG A 32 -15.92 -6.58 6.72
N GLN A 33 -15.26 -6.26 7.83
CA GLN A 33 -15.85 -6.36 9.18
C GLN A 33 -16.88 -5.26 9.50
N THR A 34 -16.86 -4.16 8.74
CA THR A 34 -17.63 -2.94 9.03
C THR A 34 -18.66 -2.63 7.94
N GLU A 35 -19.05 -3.62 7.13
CA GLU A 35 -20.07 -3.44 6.11
C GLU A 35 -21.41 -3.00 6.71
N GLY A 36 -22.08 -2.07 6.03
CA GLY A 36 -23.32 -1.44 6.51
C GLY A 36 -23.11 -0.22 7.41
N GLU A 37 -21.90 0.02 7.93
CA GLU A 37 -21.64 1.22 8.73
C GLU A 37 -21.45 2.49 7.87
N PRO A 38 -21.68 3.70 8.44
CA PRO A 38 -21.32 4.96 7.81
C PRO A 38 -19.85 5.00 7.37
N VAL A 39 -19.59 5.48 6.15
CA VAL A 39 -18.24 5.49 5.53
C VAL A 39 -17.18 6.15 6.42
N ILE A 40 -17.53 7.23 7.14
CA ILE A 40 -16.61 7.90 8.06
C ILE A 40 -16.16 7.00 9.22
N LEU A 41 -17.07 6.19 9.77
CA LEU A 41 -16.75 5.24 10.84
C LEU A 41 -15.92 4.08 10.30
N ARG A 42 -16.24 3.58 9.10
CA ARG A 42 -15.46 2.53 8.42
C ARG A 42 -14.01 2.96 8.20
N ARG A 43 -13.79 4.21 7.76
CA ARG A 43 -12.45 4.79 7.60
C ARG A 43 -11.72 4.91 8.93
N ALA A 44 -12.39 5.42 9.97
CA ALA A 44 -11.79 5.56 11.30
C ALA A 44 -11.38 4.20 11.88
N LYS A 45 -12.26 3.20 11.79
CA LYS A 45 -11.99 1.82 12.23
C LYS A 45 -10.87 1.17 11.42
N ALA A 46 -10.81 1.40 10.11
CA ALA A 46 -9.73 0.89 9.28
C ALA A 46 -8.38 1.54 9.61
N THR A 47 -8.36 2.84 9.92
CA THR A 47 -7.14 3.50 10.43
C THR A 47 -6.69 2.89 11.75
N ALA A 48 -7.59 2.71 12.72
CA ALA A 48 -7.27 2.07 14.00
C ALA A 48 -6.74 0.64 13.78
N TYR A 49 -7.44 -0.16 12.97
CA TYR A 49 -7.05 -1.53 12.66
C TYR A 49 -5.66 -1.60 12.02
N ILE A 50 -5.34 -0.71 11.08
CA ILE A 50 -3.99 -0.64 10.50
C ILE A 50 -2.95 -0.34 11.57
N LEU A 51 -3.19 0.68 12.42
CA LEU A 51 -2.22 1.08 13.44
C LEU A 51 -1.98 -0.01 14.50
N GLU A 52 -2.98 -0.86 14.75
CA GLU A 52 -2.87 -2.01 15.66
C GLU A 52 -2.13 -3.21 15.07
N HIS A 53 -2.14 -3.38 13.74
CA HIS A 53 -1.69 -4.61 13.08
C HIS A 53 -0.49 -4.45 12.14
N VAL A 54 -0.11 -3.22 11.79
CA VAL A 54 1.02 -2.96 10.88
C VAL A 54 2.32 -3.49 11.47
N GLU A 55 3.14 -4.12 10.64
CA GLU A 55 4.47 -4.55 11.00
C GLU A 55 5.37 -3.34 11.28
N ILE A 56 5.99 -3.35 12.47
CA ILE A 56 6.86 -2.27 12.91
C ILE A 56 8.30 -2.59 12.49
N SER A 57 8.92 -1.65 11.78
CA SER A 57 10.35 -1.71 11.45
C SER A 57 11.11 -0.58 12.15
N ILE A 58 12.17 -0.95 12.86
CA ILE A 58 13.17 -0.04 13.43
C ILE A 58 14.52 -0.52 12.88
N ARG A 59 15.22 0.33 12.14
CA ARG A 59 16.44 -0.06 11.41
C ARG A 59 17.67 0.38 12.19
N ASP A 60 18.78 -0.30 11.92
CA ASP A 60 20.07 0.05 12.51
C ASP A 60 20.40 1.53 12.28
N GLU A 61 20.96 2.15 13.32
CA GLU A 61 21.42 3.54 13.32
C GLU A 61 20.31 4.62 13.27
N GLU A 62 19.03 4.25 13.17
CA GLU A 62 17.90 5.19 13.26
C GLU A 62 17.82 5.81 14.67
N LEU A 63 17.68 7.14 14.75
CA LEU A 63 17.28 7.84 15.99
C LEU A 63 15.80 8.19 15.99
N ILE A 64 15.27 8.50 14.80
CA ILE A 64 13.86 8.71 14.55
C ILE A 64 13.43 7.50 13.75
N ALA A 65 12.66 6.63 14.40
CA ALA A 65 12.18 5.38 13.84
C ALA A 65 10.71 5.47 13.45
N GLY A 66 10.27 4.48 12.68
CA GLY A 66 8.89 4.39 12.19
C GLY A 66 8.79 4.72 10.71
N ASN A 67 8.00 3.93 10.02
CA ASN A 67 7.70 4.10 8.60
C ASN A 67 6.31 3.53 8.32
N ARG A 68 5.70 3.90 7.19
CA ARG A 68 4.39 3.40 6.76
C ARG A 68 4.45 1.98 6.17
N THR A 69 5.64 1.45 5.98
CA THR A 69 5.95 0.12 5.44
C THR A 69 7.21 -0.42 6.11
N VAL A 70 7.34 -1.75 6.18
CA VAL A 70 8.53 -2.43 6.72
C VAL A 70 9.79 -2.07 5.95
N LYS A 71 9.75 -2.10 4.62
CA LYS A 71 10.89 -1.72 3.78
C LYS A 71 10.88 -0.23 3.46
N PRO A 72 12.06 0.43 3.44
CA PRO A 72 12.13 1.83 3.07
C PRO A 72 11.76 2.01 1.59
N ARG A 73 11.14 3.16 1.28
CA ARG A 73 10.78 3.54 -0.11
C ARG A 73 9.84 2.57 -0.83
N ALA A 74 9.11 1.74 -0.09
CA ALA A 74 8.07 0.91 -0.68
C ALA A 74 6.85 1.76 -1.08
N GLY A 75 6.25 1.42 -2.22
CA GLY A 75 4.99 2.00 -2.69
C GLY A 75 3.82 1.33 -1.97
N ILE A 76 2.88 2.13 -1.46
CA ILE A 76 1.68 1.63 -0.79
C ILE A 76 0.54 1.59 -1.79
N MET A 77 -0.08 0.43 -1.98
CA MET A 77 -1.30 0.34 -2.78
C MET A 77 -2.53 0.80 -2.00
N SER A 78 -3.42 1.50 -2.69
CA SER A 78 -4.68 2.01 -2.14
C SER A 78 -5.83 1.67 -3.10
N PRO A 79 -6.21 0.38 -3.20
CA PRO A 79 -7.22 -0.08 -4.15
C PRO A 79 -8.61 0.53 -3.90
N GLU A 80 -8.87 1.06 -2.71
CA GLU A 80 -10.09 1.82 -2.42
C GLU A 80 -10.20 3.14 -3.20
N MET A 81 -9.07 3.64 -3.72
CA MET A 81 -9.02 4.88 -4.51
C MET A 81 -9.31 4.59 -5.98
N ASP A 82 -8.48 3.77 -6.63
CA ASP A 82 -8.67 3.31 -8.00
C ASP A 82 -8.03 1.92 -8.19
N PRO A 83 -8.83 0.85 -8.19
CA PRO A 83 -8.32 -0.51 -8.26
C PRO A 83 -7.96 -0.93 -9.70
N TYR A 84 -8.43 -0.19 -10.71
CA TYR A 84 -8.40 -0.61 -12.12
C TYR A 84 -7.05 -0.36 -12.78
N TRP A 85 -6.46 0.82 -12.59
CA TRP A 85 -5.13 1.10 -13.15
C TRP A 85 -4.06 0.24 -12.48
N LEU A 86 -4.20 0.00 -11.17
CA LEU A 86 -3.34 -0.90 -10.41
C LEU A 86 -3.37 -2.31 -11.01
N LEU A 87 -4.57 -2.86 -11.26
CA LEU A 87 -4.74 -4.15 -11.93
C LEU A 87 -4.07 -4.18 -13.31
N LYS A 88 -4.29 -3.13 -14.10
CA LYS A 88 -3.75 -3.00 -15.47
C LYS A 88 -2.22 -2.95 -15.50
N GLU A 89 -1.58 -2.34 -14.49
CA GLU A 89 -0.14 -2.11 -14.46
C GLU A 89 0.65 -3.10 -13.60
N LEU A 90 0.02 -4.10 -12.96
CA LEU A 90 0.69 -5.08 -12.09
C LEU A 90 1.98 -5.64 -12.69
N ASP A 91 1.93 -6.06 -13.95
CA ASP A 91 3.08 -6.65 -14.66
C ASP A 91 4.05 -5.61 -15.23
N GLN A 92 3.62 -4.35 -15.34
CA GLN A 92 4.40 -3.25 -15.91
C GLN A 92 5.13 -2.42 -14.86
N PHE A 93 4.79 -2.52 -13.57
CA PHE A 93 5.49 -1.80 -12.50
C PHE A 93 7.02 -1.92 -12.53
N PRO A 94 7.62 -3.09 -12.82
CA PRO A 94 9.07 -3.21 -12.84
C PRO A 94 9.73 -2.55 -14.06
N THR A 95 9.01 -2.38 -15.17
CA THR A 95 9.56 -2.04 -16.49
C THR A 95 9.10 -0.69 -17.03
N ARG A 96 8.05 -0.10 -16.46
CA ARG A 96 7.50 1.19 -16.91
C ARG A 96 8.56 2.31 -16.94
N PRO A 97 8.42 3.32 -17.82
CA PRO A 97 9.49 4.29 -18.07
C PRO A 97 9.84 5.15 -16.85
N GLN A 98 8.88 5.42 -15.97
CA GLN A 98 9.05 6.25 -14.79
C GLN A 98 8.52 5.55 -13.54
N ASP A 99 9.18 5.76 -12.40
CA ASP A 99 8.76 5.26 -11.10
C ASP A 99 8.50 3.76 -11.06
N ARG A 100 9.55 3.00 -11.36
CA ARG A 100 9.55 1.54 -11.28
C ARG A 100 9.47 1.05 -9.84
N PHE A 101 8.69 0.00 -9.65
CA PHE A 101 8.59 -0.76 -8.41
C PHE A 101 8.64 -2.26 -8.72
N ALA A 102 9.40 -3.01 -7.95
CA ALA A 102 9.30 -4.45 -7.92
C ALA A 102 7.98 -4.87 -7.25
N ILE A 103 7.40 -5.97 -7.70
CA ILE A 103 6.24 -6.60 -7.08
C ILE A 103 6.38 -8.11 -7.27
N SER A 104 6.17 -8.88 -6.21
CA SER A 104 6.29 -10.34 -6.27
C SER A 104 5.12 -10.94 -7.03
N GLU A 105 5.29 -12.15 -7.59
CA GLU A 105 4.18 -12.87 -8.22
C GLU A 105 3.07 -13.19 -7.21
N GLU A 106 3.43 -13.40 -5.95
CA GLU A 106 2.47 -13.60 -4.87
C GLU A 106 1.64 -12.33 -4.61
N ASP A 107 2.27 -11.17 -4.51
CA ASP A 107 1.53 -9.91 -4.33
C ASP A 107 0.63 -9.63 -5.54
N LYS A 108 1.10 -9.89 -6.76
CA LYS A 108 0.24 -9.78 -7.95
C LYS A 108 -0.97 -10.71 -7.86
N ARG A 109 -0.78 -11.95 -7.38
CA ARG A 109 -1.86 -12.92 -7.19
C ARG A 109 -2.86 -12.44 -6.14
N ILE A 110 -2.39 -12.07 -4.95
CA ILE A 110 -3.20 -11.48 -3.87
C ILE A 110 -3.99 -10.27 -4.39
N TYR A 111 -3.36 -9.40 -5.17
CA TYR A 111 -4.04 -8.24 -5.72
C TYR A 111 -5.20 -8.66 -6.65
N ARG A 112 -4.96 -9.60 -7.57
CA ARG A 112 -5.96 -10.08 -8.53
C ARG A 112 -7.10 -10.86 -7.87
N GLU A 113 -6.78 -11.68 -6.87
CA GLU A 113 -7.71 -12.66 -6.29
C GLU A 113 -8.46 -12.10 -5.08
N GLU A 114 -7.86 -11.17 -4.31
CA GLU A 114 -8.43 -10.71 -3.04
C GLU A 114 -8.77 -9.22 -3.01
N LEU A 115 -7.83 -8.36 -3.43
CA LEU A 115 -7.99 -6.91 -3.31
C LEU A 115 -8.89 -6.35 -4.41
N PHE A 116 -8.58 -6.64 -5.67
CA PHE A 116 -9.34 -6.13 -6.82
C PHE A 116 -10.83 -6.51 -6.74
N PRO A 117 -11.22 -7.78 -6.51
CA PRO A 117 -12.63 -8.15 -6.47
C PRO A 117 -13.41 -7.50 -5.32
N TYR A 118 -12.74 -7.14 -4.22
CA TYR A 118 -13.38 -6.40 -3.14
C TYR A 118 -13.58 -4.93 -3.49
N TRP A 119 -12.62 -4.27 -4.14
CA TRP A 119 -12.69 -2.83 -4.37
C TRP A 119 -13.35 -2.43 -5.69
N GLU A 120 -13.45 -3.35 -6.65
CA GLU A 120 -14.25 -3.14 -7.86
C GLU A 120 -15.68 -2.74 -7.49
N LYS A 121 -16.18 -1.67 -8.11
CA LYS A 121 -17.53 -1.08 -7.86
C LYS A 121 -17.71 -0.46 -6.47
N ARG A 122 -16.66 -0.40 -5.64
CA ARG A 122 -16.69 0.19 -4.29
C ARG A 122 -15.70 1.35 -4.12
N SER A 123 -14.93 1.66 -5.16
CA SER A 123 -13.80 2.60 -5.09
C SER A 123 -14.23 4.06 -5.27
N MET A 124 -13.34 4.99 -4.89
CA MET A 124 -13.52 6.42 -5.21
C MET A 124 -13.65 6.65 -6.72
N LYS A 125 -12.89 5.90 -7.54
CA LYS A 125 -12.98 5.94 -9.00
C LYS A 125 -14.39 5.61 -9.50
N ASP A 126 -15.02 4.59 -8.94
CA ASP A 126 -16.39 4.20 -9.28
C ASP A 126 -17.39 5.30 -8.93
N PHE A 127 -17.27 5.88 -7.72
CA PHE A 127 -18.10 6.99 -7.30
C PHE A 127 -17.97 8.19 -8.26
N ILE A 128 -16.74 8.61 -8.57
CA ILE A 128 -16.49 9.76 -9.45
C ILE A 128 -17.05 9.51 -10.85
N ASN A 129 -16.79 8.34 -11.44
CA ASN A 129 -17.28 8.02 -12.78
C ASN A 129 -18.82 8.06 -12.85
N GLY A 130 -19.51 7.62 -11.79
CA GLY A 130 -20.98 7.68 -11.71
C GLY A 130 -21.56 9.08 -11.54
N GLN A 131 -20.74 10.11 -11.24
CA GLN A 131 -21.17 11.52 -11.23
C GLN A 131 -20.93 12.24 -12.57
N MET A 132 -20.20 11.61 -13.49
CA MET A 132 -19.83 12.19 -14.79
C MET A 132 -20.78 11.76 -15.93
N THR A 133 -21.73 10.89 -15.64
CA THR A 133 -22.84 10.48 -16.53
C THR A 133 -24.08 11.28 -16.22
#